data_AF-A0A2P6S6W2-F1
#
_entry.id   AF-A0A2P6S6W2-F1
#
_cell.length_a   1.000
_cell.length_b   1.000
_cell.length_c   1.000
_cell.angle_alpha   90.00
_cell.angle_beta   90.00
_cell.angle_gamma   90.00
#
_symmetry.space_group_name_H-M   'P 1'
#
loop_
_entity.id
_entity.type
_entity.pdbx_description
1 polymer ?
#
loop_
_entity_poly.entity_id
_entity_poly.type
_entity_poly.pdbx_seq_one_letter_code
_entity_poly.pdbx_strand_id
1 'polypeptide(L)'
;MLLEIICCRRSLEMEKENEEEVILTDWVYDCYKHRRLNKVIEDDEEAGNDMKRLERLVIVAIWCIQEDPSLRPTMKKVTQMLEGVVDVSVPPSPSLFSSIC
;
A
#
# COMPACT_ATOMS: atom_id res chain seq x y z
N MET A 1 1.34 9.79 1.28
CA MET A 1 1.19 10.32 -0.08
C MET A 1 0.94 9.27 -1.15
N LEU A 2 1.83 8.32 -1.46
CA LEU A 2 1.55 7.37 -2.56
C LEU A 2 0.22 6.61 -2.34
N LEU A 3 -0.02 6.09 -1.13
CA LEU A 3 -1.30 5.47 -0.78
C LEU A 3 -2.50 6.42 -0.88
N GLU A 4 -2.34 7.69 -0.50
CA GLU A 4 -3.42 8.68 -0.57
C GLU A 4 -3.84 8.94 -2.02
N ILE A 5 -2.89 8.91 -2.96
CA ILE A 5 -3.15 9.04 -4.40
C ILE A 5 -3.83 7.78 -4.94
N ILE A 6 -3.35 6.59 -4.57
CA ILE A 6 -3.91 5.31 -5.04
C ILE A 6 -5.35 5.13 -4.54
N CYS A 7 -5.60 5.46 -3.28
CA CYS A 7 -6.88 5.20 -2.63
C CYS A 7 -7.86 6.37 -2.73
N CYS A 8 -7.43 7.52 -3.28
CA CYS A 8 -8.16 8.78 -3.25
C CYS A 8 -8.68 9.18 -1.85
N ARG A 9 -7.89 8.82 -0.83
CA ARG A 9 -8.29 8.82 0.59
C ARG A 9 -7.24 9.49 1.44
N ARG A 10 -7.63 10.18 2.52
CA ARG A 10 -6.66 10.77 3.47
C ARG A 10 -6.00 9.68 4.32
N SER A 11 -4.79 9.96 4.79
CA SER A 11 -4.04 9.03 5.65
C SER A 11 -4.75 8.66 6.96
N LEU A 12 -5.57 9.56 7.51
CA LEU A 12 -6.41 9.33 8.69
C LEU A 12 -7.83 9.86 8.44
N GLU A 13 -8.84 9.01 8.63
CA GLU A 13 -10.25 9.40 8.52
C GLU A 13 -11.06 8.78 9.66
N MET A 14 -11.39 9.61 10.66
CA MET A 14 -12.11 9.17 11.86
C MET A 14 -13.60 8.92 11.63
N GLU A 15 -14.13 9.30 10.47
CA GLU A 15 -15.55 9.16 10.10
C GLU A 15 -15.88 7.78 9.51
N LYS A 16 -14.90 6.87 9.43
CA LYS A 16 -15.12 5.50 8.96
C LYS A 16 -15.91 4.68 10.00
N GLU A 17 -16.88 3.92 9.53
CA GLU A 17 -17.69 3.03 10.38
C GLU A 17 -16.87 1.87 10.97
N ASN A 18 -15.83 1.43 10.25
CA ASN A 18 -14.92 0.38 10.69
C ASN A 18 -13.60 0.98 11.18
N GLU A 19 -13.25 0.73 12.44
CA GLU A 19 -12.03 1.20 13.09
C GLU A 19 -10.75 0.76 12.36
N GLU A 20 -10.77 -0.46 11.78
CA GLU A 20 -9.65 -1.00 10.98
C GLU A 20 -9.42 -0.20 9.69
N GLU A 21 -10.41 0.58 9.25
CA GLU A 21 -10.26 1.44 8.08
C GLU A 21 -9.67 2.79 8.44
N VAL A 22 -9.77 3.28 9.68
CA VAL A 22 -9.42 4.66 10.06
C VAL A 22 -8.01 5.05 9.64
N ILE A 23 -7.04 4.14 9.80
CA ILE A 23 -5.64 4.33 9.43
C ILE A 23 -5.40 3.74 8.04
N LEU A 24 -5.09 4.60 7.07
CA LEU A 24 -4.97 4.21 5.67
C LEU A 24 -3.89 3.13 5.44
N THR A 25 -2.74 3.25 6.11
CA THR A 25 -1.62 2.30 5.93
C THR A 25 -1.99 0.90 6.38
N ASP A 26 -2.71 0.80 7.49
CA ASP A 26 -3.09 -0.47 8.12
C ASP A 26 -4.16 -1.15 7.26
N TRP A 27 -5.18 -0.39 6.87
CA TRP A 27 -6.22 -0.86 5.97
C TRP A 27 -5.69 -1.35 4.61
N VAL A 28 -4.79 -0.60 3.98
CA VAL A 28 -4.18 -1.02 2.70
C VAL A 28 -3.34 -2.28 2.88
N TYR A 29 -2.57 -2.36 3.96
CA TYR A 29 -1.76 -3.55 4.25
C TYR A 29 -2.64 -4.79 4.45
N ASP A 30 -3.75 -4.67 5.17
CA ASP A 30 -4.72 -5.75 5.33
C ASP A 30 -5.41 -6.11 4.03
N CYS A 31 -5.74 -5.13 3.19
CA CYS A 31 -6.27 -5.40 1.85
C CYS A 31 -5.25 -6.16 0.99
N TYR A 32 -3.97 -5.78 1.05
CA TYR A 32 -2.88 -6.49 0.37
C TYR A 32 -2.74 -7.93 0.88
N LYS A 33 -2.61 -8.12 2.21
CA LYS A 33 -2.43 -9.42 2.86
C LYS A 33 -3.55 -10.41 2.54
N HIS A 34 -4.79 -9.92 2.46
CA HIS A 34 -5.97 -10.74 2.17
C HIS A 34 -6.33 -10.80 0.68
N ARG A 35 -5.49 -10.28 -0.23
CA ARG A 35 -5.73 -10.21 -1.69
C ARG A 35 -7.04 -9.51 -2.07
N ARG A 36 -7.41 -8.48 -1.29
CA ARG A 36 -8.60 -7.63 -1.47
C ARG A 36 -8.24 -6.26 -2.05
N LEU A 37 -7.22 -6.19 -2.92
CA LEU A 37 -6.75 -4.93 -3.50
C LEU A 37 -7.81 -4.21 -4.36
N ASN A 38 -8.81 -4.94 -4.85
CA ASN A 38 -9.97 -4.35 -5.52
C ASN A 38 -10.77 -3.39 -4.63
N LYS A 39 -10.68 -3.50 -3.30
CA LYS A 39 -11.30 -2.55 -2.37
C LYS A 39 -10.53 -1.24 -2.26
N VAL A 40 -9.26 -1.22 -2.64
CA VAL A 40 -8.37 -0.05 -2.52
C VAL A 40 -8.75 1.04 -3.54
N ILE A 41 -9.34 0.63 -4.66
CA ILE A 41 -9.76 1.48 -5.77
C ILE A 41 -11.30 1.55 -5.79
N GLU A 42 -11.90 2.22 -4.80
CA GLU A 42 -13.36 2.44 -4.81
C GLU A 42 -13.78 3.12 -6.13
N ASP A 43 -14.57 2.41 -6.93
CA ASP A 43 -15.22 2.88 -8.17
C ASP A 43 -14.30 3.39 -9.31
N ASP A 44 -13.02 2.98 -9.35
CA ASP A 44 -12.12 3.25 -10.48
C ASP A 44 -12.03 2.03 -11.43
N GLU A 45 -12.93 2.00 -12.43
CA GLU A 45 -12.95 0.94 -13.45
C GLU A 45 -11.64 0.86 -14.25
N GLU A 46 -10.94 1.97 -14.46
CA GLU A 46 -9.70 2.00 -15.23
C GLU A 46 -8.54 1.41 -14.42
N ALA A 47 -8.46 1.72 -13.13
CA ALA A 47 -7.52 1.05 -12.22
C ALA A 47 -7.84 -0.44 -12.05
N GLY A 48 -9.11 -0.83 -12.10
CA GLY A 48 -9.55 -2.23 -12.09
C GLY A 48 -9.05 -3.04 -13.30
N ASN A 49 -8.81 -2.38 -14.43
CA ASN A 49 -8.29 -3.03 -15.64
C ASN A 49 -6.79 -3.37 -15.58
N ASP A 50 -6.03 -2.75 -14.68
CA ASP A 50 -4.59 -3.03 -14.48
C ASP A 50 -4.25 -3.35 -13.01
N MET A 51 -4.86 -4.42 -12.50
CA MET A 51 -4.62 -4.94 -11.15
C MET A 51 -3.14 -5.26 -10.87
N LYS A 52 -2.36 -5.60 -11.89
CA LYS A 52 -0.92 -5.87 -11.75
C LYS A 52 -0.15 -4.59 -11.43
N ARG A 53 -0.48 -3.49 -12.11
CA ARG A 53 0.07 -2.17 -11.78
C ARG A 53 -0.37 -1.72 -10.40
N LEU A 54 -1.65 -1.88 -10.04
CA LEU A 54 -2.14 -1.55 -8.70
C LEU A 54 -1.37 -2.32 -7.61
N GLU A 55 -1.22 -3.63 -7.78
CA GLU A 55 -0.46 -4.46 -6.84
C GLU A 55 0.98 -3.98 -6.70
N ARG A 56 1.66 -3.65 -7.80
CA ARG A 56 3.01 -3.07 -7.77
C ARG A 56 3.05 -1.76 -7.00
N LEU A 57 2.12 -0.84 -7.27
CA LEU A 57 2.05 0.47 -6.60
C LEU A 57 1.86 0.30 -5.08
N VAL A 58 0.98 -0.61 -4.67
CA VAL A 58 0.75 -0.94 -3.25
C VAL A 58 1.98 -1.57 -2.61
N ILE A 59 2.65 -2.52 -3.29
CA ILE A 59 3.89 -3.11 -2.76
C ILE A 59 4.99 -2.06 -2.59
N VAL A 60 5.18 -1.18 -3.58
CA VAL A 60 6.14 -0.07 -3.48
C VAL A 60 5.81 0.82 -2.29
N ALA A 61 4.53 1.13 -2.09
CA ALA A 61 4.09 1.91 -0.93
C ALA A 61 4.41 1.20 0.40
N ILE A 62 4.18 -0.11 0.50
CA ILE A 62 4.49 -0.91 1.70
C ILE A 62 6.00 -0.91 2.00
N TRP A 63 6.86 -0.97 0.97
CA TRP A 63 8.31 -0.80 1.14
C TRP A 63 8.69 0.58 1.71
N CYS A 64 7.98 1.64 1.32
CA CYS A 64 8.27 3.00 1.78
C CYS A 64 7.84 3.28 3.22
N ILE A 65 6.84 2.56 3.74
CA ILE A 65 6.28 2.78 5.09
C ILE A 65 6.83 1.84 6.16
N GLN A 66 7.82 1.00 5.83
CA GLN A 66 8.45 0.08 6.80
C GLN A 66 8.88 0.80 8.07
N GLU A 67 8.56 0.28 9.25
CA GLU A 67 9.01 0.87 10.52
C GLU A 67 10.53 0.96 10.58
N ASP A 68 11.25 -0.09 10.17
CA ASP A 68 12.71 -0.11 10.05
C ASP A 68 13.16 0.76 8.85
N PRO A 69 13.86 1.89 9.09
CA PRO A 69 14.33 2.77 8.03
C PRO A 69 15.36 2.11 7.10
N SER A 70 16.08 1.08 7.56
CA SER A 70 17.08 0.37 6.76
C SER A 70 16.46 -0.49 5.65
N LEU A 71 15.20 -0.88 5.82
CA LEU A 71 14.41 -1.62 4.82
C LEU A 71 13.80 -0.68 3.78
N ARG A 72 13.71 0.63 4.05
CA ARG A 72 13.09 1.58 3.12
C ARG A 72 14.00 1.80 1.90
N PRO A 73 13.48 1.68 0.68
CA PRO A 73 14.24 1.97 -0.53
C PRO A 73 14.57 3.47 -0.63
N THR A 74 15.67 3.77 -1.32
CA THR A 74 15.98 5.17 -1.69
C THR A 74 14.96 5.68 -2.71
N MET A 75 14.74 7.00 -2.76
CA MET A 75 13.81 7.59 -3.74
C MET A 75 14.16 7.22 -5.19
N LYS A 76 15.44 7.11 -5.53
CA LYS A 76 15.89 6.63 -6.85
C LYS A 76 15.41 5.20 -7.15
N LYS A 77 15.45 4.32 -6.14
CA LYS A 77 14.97 2.95 -6.30
C LYS A 77 13.45 2.92 -6.39
N VAL A 78 12.74 3.73 -5.59
CA VAL A 78 11.29 3.89 -5.66
C VAL A 78 10.84 4.30 -7.07
N THR A 79 11.46 5.30 -7.69
CA THR A 79 11.09 5.71 -9.06
C THR A 79 11.29 4.59 -10.07
N GLN A 80 12.42 3.88 -10.02
CA GLN A 80 12.68 2.73 -10.88
C GLN A 80 11.64 1.60 -10.70
N MET A 81 11.21 1.37 -9.46
CA MET A 81 10.17 0.37 -9.15
C MET A 81 8.82 0.79 -9.73
N LEU A 82 8.43 2.07 -9.57
CA LEU A 82 7.18 2.61 -10.10
C LEU A 82 7.13 2.59 -11.64
N GLU A 83 8.25 2.94 -12.29
CA GLU A 83 8.39 2.92 -13.74
C GLU A 83 8.49 1.49 -14.32
N GLY A 84 8.68 0.48 -13.47
CA GLY A 84 8.85 -0.90 -13.92
C GLY A 84 10.21 -1.22 -14.53
N VAL A 85 11.21 -0.38 -14.26
CA VAL A 85 12.60 -0.58 -14.69
C VAL A 85 13.27 -1.72 -13.91
N VAL A 86 12.79 -1.98 -12.69
CA VAL A 86 13.26 -3.05 -11.81
C VAL A 86 12.09 -3.83 -11.27
N ASP A 87 12.28 -5.14 -11.12
CA ASP A 87 11.31 -5.98 -10.43
C ASP A 87 11.20 -5.60 -8.95
N VAL A 88 10.00 -5.80 -8.43
CA VAL A 88 9.60 -5.45 -7.07
C VAL A 88 9.27 -6.74 -6.33
N SER A 89 10.09 -7.08 -5.33
CA SER A 89 9.83 -8.23 -4.47
C SER A 89 8.75 -7.91 -3.43
N VAL A 90 8.11 -8.97 -2.92
CA VAL A 90 7.18 -8.89 -1.79
C VAL A 90 7.90 -8.23 -0.59
N PRO A 91 7.28 -7.22 0.06
CA PRO A 91 7.86 -6.54 1.20
C PRO A 91 7.60 -7.33 2.49
N PRO A 92 8.43 -7.14 3.53
CA PRO A 92 8.08 -7.60 4.88
C PRO A 92 6.89 -6.83 5.45
N SER A 93 6.32 -7.33 6.54
CA SER A 93 5.28 -6.61 7.28
C SER A 93 5.80 -5.25 7.74
N PRO A 94 5.09 -4.14 7.46
CA PRO A 94 5.56 -2.81 7.80
C PRO A 94 5.56 -2.56 9.32
N SER A 95 4.77 -3.30 10.10
CA SER A 95 4.65 -3.16 11.55
C SER A 95 5.30 -4.33 12.31
N LEU A 96 6.09 -4.00 13.32
CA LEU A 96 6.71 -4.99 14.22
C LEU A 96 5.69 -5.70 15.14
N PHE A 97 4.49 -5.13 15.28
CA PHE A 97 3.44 -5.60 16.21
C PHE A 97 2.38 -6.50 15.59
N SER A 98 2.43 -6.76 14.28
CA SER A 98 1.49 -7.66 13.59
C SER A 98 1.58 -9.16 13.99
N SER A 99 2.39 -9.49 15.01
CA SER A 99 2.53 -10.83 15.59
C SER A 99 1.95 -10.97 17.01
N ILE A 100 1.20 -9.97 17.52
CA ILE A 100 0.56 -10.09 18.84
C ILE A 100 -0.96 -10.19 18.68
N CYS A 101 -1.40 -11.47 18.70
CA CYS A 101 -2.74 -12.01 18.91
C CYS A 101 -3.70 -12.03 17.72
#